data_AF-A0A2Z6NM48-F1
#
_entry.id   AF-A0A2Z6NM48-F1
#
_cell.length_a   1.000
_cell.length_b   1.000
_cell.length_c   1.000
_cell.angle_alpha   90.00
_cell.angle_beta   90.00
_cell.angle_gamma   90.00
#
_symmetry.space_group_name_H-M   'P 1'
#
loop_
_entity.id
_entity.type
_entity.pdbx_description
1 polymer ?
#
loop_
_entity_poly.entity_id
_entity_poly.type
_entity_poly.pdbx_seq_one_letter_code
_entity_poly.pdbx_strand_id
1 'polypeptide(L)'
;MLAGVEHVGGDMFESLPKADAIFLKWILHDWSDEYCLKLLKNCYDAIPDDGKVIVLEAFIPIVPENGYASQSNSQLDVLMMTQCPGGKEPTKQEFIDLATTVGFSGIRYECFVCNFWVMEFFK
;
A
#
# COMPACT_ATOMS: atom_id res chain seq x y z
N MET A 1 23.65 12.34 5.99
CA MET A 1 22.97 11.28 6.76
C MET A 1 22.08 11.95 7.79
N LEU A 2 20.81 11.56 7.84
CA LEU A 2 19.86 12.06 8.84
C LEU A 2 20.11 11.30 10.15
N ALA A 3 20.16 12.00 11.28
CA ALA A 3 20.32 11.34 12.57
C ALA A 3 19.12 10.43 12.85
N GLY A 4 19.35 9.20 13.31
CA GLY A 4 18.30 8.20 13.54
C GLY A 4 17.79 7.50 12.28
N VAL A 5 18.43 7.68 11.12
CA VAL A 5 18.08 7.01 9.87
C VAL A 5 19.27 6.20 9.36
N GLU A 6 19.04 4.90 9.17
CA GLU A 6 19.96 4.00 8.47
C GLU A 6 19.45 3.76 7.04
N HIS A 7 20.35 3.87 6.06
CA HIS A 7 20.03 3.61 4.66
C HIS A 7 20.46 2.17 4.31
N VAL A 8 19.50 1.36 3.90
CA VAL A 8 19.73 -0.04 3.49
C VAL A 8 19.26 -0.20 2.05
N GLY A 9 20.16 -0.68 1.17
CA GLY A 9 19.81 -1.02 -0.21
C GLY A 9 19.31 -2.46 -0.32
N GLY A 10 18.45 -2.74 -1.30
CA GLY A 10 17.93 -4.08 -1.55
C GLY A 10 16.82 -4.10 -2.60
N ASP A 11 16.23 -5.28 -2.78
CA ASP A 11 15.02 -5.49 -3.60
C ASP A 11 13.87 -5.97 -2.70
N MET A 12 12.82 -5.16 -2.62
CA MET A 12 11.64 -5.44 -1.79
C MET A 12 10.87 -6.69 -2.24
N PHE A 13 11.05 -7.14 -3.48
CA PHE A 13 10.48 -8.39 -3.98
C PHE A 13 11.32 -9.62 -3.65
N GLU A 14 12.53 -9.46 -3.14
CA GLU A 14 13.35 -10.56 -2.61
C GLU A 14 13.23 -10.66 -1.09
N SER A 15 13.50 -9.58 -0.37
CA SER A 15 13.40 -9.55 1.10
C SER A 15 13.36 -8.13 1.65
N LEU A 16 12.87 -7.99 2.89
CA LEU A 16 12.87 -6.73 3.63
C LEU A 16 13.65 -6.88 4.95
N PRO A 17 14.33 -5.82 5.43
CA PRO A 17 14.89 -5.78 6.77
C PRO A 17 13.81 -6.06 7.82
N LYS A 18 14.19 -6.73 8.92
CA LYS A 18 13.28 -6.93 10.06
C LYS A 18 12.97 -5.59 10.72
N ALA A 19 11.70 -5.35 11.03
CA ALA A 19 11.24 -4.14 11.69
C ALA A 19 9.94 -4.40 12.45
N ASP A 20 9.69 -3.62 13.52
CA ASP A 20 8.43 -3.68 14.26
C ASP A 20 7.26 -3.13 13.44
N ALA A 21 7.54 -2.15 12.57
CA ALA A 21 6.60 -1.58 11.63
C ALA A 21 7.25 -1.28 10.28
N ILE A 22 6.49 -1.46 9.20
CA ILE A 22 6.90 -1.15 7.83
C ILE A 22 5.95 -0.09 7.28
N PHE A 23 6.49 0.96 6.66
CA PHE A 23 5.68 2.02 6.05
C PHE A 23 5.78 1.98 4.52
N LEU A 24 4.65 1.75 3.86
CA LEU A 24 4.51 1.77 2.40
C LEU A 24 3.66 2.98 2.00
N LYS A 25 4.28 3.97 1.38
CA LYS A 25 3.63 5.19 0.91
C LYS A 25 3.73 5.27 -0.60
N TRP A 26 2.59 5.18 -1.30
CA TRP A 26 2.53 5.19 -2.78
C TRP A 26 3.47 4.15 -3.36
N ILE A 27 3.23 2.90 -2.98
CA ILE A 27 4.03 1.76 -3.43
C ILE A 27 3.12 0.73 -4.06
N LEU A 28 1.98 0.41 -3.46
CA LEU A 28 1.15 -0.71 -3.92
C LEU A 28 0.40 -0.37 -5.20
N HIS A 29 0.12 0.91 -5.48
CA HIS A 29 -0.50 1.30 -6.74
C HIS A 29 0.43 1.17 -7.98
N ASP A 30 1.75 1.05 -7.78
CA ASP A 30 2.73 0.96 -8.87
C ASP A 30 2.77 -0.42 -9.53
N TRP A 31 2.21 -1.43 -8.86
CA TRP A 31 2.43 -2.83 -9.20
C TRP A 31 1.13 -3.57 -9.44
N SER A 32 1.23 -4.66 -10.22
CA SER A 32 0.11 -5.58 -10.38
C SER A 32 -0.19 -6.32 -9.07
N ASP A 33 -1.41 -6.86 -8.97
CA ASP A 33 -1.87 -7.61 -7.80
C ASP A 33 -0.90 -8.75 -7.42
N GLU A 34 -0.27 -9.43 -8.40
CA GLU A 34 0.74 -10.47 -8.16
C GLU A 34 1.97 -9.93 -7.39
N TYR A 35 2.50 -8.79 -7.83
CA TYR A 35 3.65 -8.16 -7.19
C TYR A 35 3.26 -7.54 -5.84
N CYS A 36 2.05 -7.00 -5.71
CA CYS A 36 1.51 -6.53 -4.43
C CYS A 36 1.40 -7.66 -3.42
N LEU A 37 0.89 -8.83 -3.80
CA LEU A 37 0.84 -10.03 -2.94
C LEU A 37 2.24 -10.46 -2.51
N LYS A 38 3.20 -10.49 -3.45
CA LYS A 38 4.60 -10.82 -3.15
C LYS A 38 5.22 -9.86 -2.15
N LEU A 39 5.06 -8.55 -2.36
CA LEU A 39 5.58 -7.52 -1.49
C LEU A 39 4.93 -7.59 -0.10
N LEU A 40 3.60 -7.64 -0.03
CA LEU A 40 2.88 -7.74 1.23
C LEU A 40 3.26 -9.01 2.00
N LYS A 41 3.52 -10.13 1.32
CA LYS A 41 4.03 -11.35 1.95
C LYS A 41 5.43 -11.14 2.54
N ASN A 42 6.33 -10.47 1.83
CA ASN A 42 7.64 -10.12 2.37
C ASN A 42 7.53 -9.18 3.58
N CYS A 43 6.58 -8.22 3.57
CA CYS A 43 6.31 -7.39 4.74
C CYS A 43 5.81 -8.22 5.93
N TYR A 44 4.84 -9.11 5.69
CA TYR A 44 4.29 -10.00 6.72
C TYR A 44 5.38 -10.87 7.37
N ASP A 45 6.32 -11.38 6.58
CA ASP A 45 7.42 -12.21 7.08
C ASP A 45 8.49 -11.36 7.80
N ALA A 46 8.61 -10.07 7.48
CA ALA A 46 9.60 -9.15 8.06
C ALA A 46 9.19 -8.53 9.40
N ILE A 47 7.91 -8.54 9.76
CA ILE A 47 7.39 -8.02 11.03
C ILE A 47 7.19 -9.14 12.09
N PRO A 48 7.31 -8.82 13.40
CA PRO A 48 6.95 -9.73 14.48
C PRO A 48 5.42 -9.94 14.57
N ASP A 49 4.97 -10.88 15.40
CA ASP A 49 3.54 -11.23 15.55
C ASP A 49 2.68 -10.08 16.07
N ASP A 50 3.26 -9.12 16.81
CA ASP A 50 2.63 -7.88 17.27
C ASP A 50 2.96 -6.67 16.38
N GLY A 51 3.63 -6.91 15.25
CA GLY A 51 4.03 -5.89 14.30
C GLY A 51 2.92 -5.49 13.33
N LYS A 52 3.20 -4.45 12.52
CA LYS A 52 2.22 -3.92 11.54
C LYS A 52 2.85 -3.38 10.27
N VAL A 53 2.06 -3.37 9.19
CA VAL A 53 2.35 -2.62 7.96
C VAL A 53 1.44 -1.41 7.90
N ILE A 54 2.02 -0.23 7.79
CA ILE A 54 1.31 1.03 7.63
C ILE A 54 1.30 1.37 6.15
N VAL A 55 0.13 1.57 5.58
CA VAL A 55 -0.04 1.83 4.16
C VAL A 55 -0.74 3.15 3.93
N LEU A 56 -0.17 3.96 3.04
CA LEU A 56 -0.75 5.22 2.59
C LEU A 56 -1.01 5.14 1.09
N GLU A 57 -2.28 5.05 0.72
CA GLU A 57 -2.73 4.94 -0.68
C GLU A 57 -4.03 5.72 -0.94
N ALA A 58 -4.26 6.03 -2.22
CA ALA A 58 -5.54 6.53 -2.71
C ALA A 58 -6.42 5.35 -3.12
N PHE A 59 -7.74 5.58 -3.14
CA PHE A 59 -8.69 4.58 -3.62
C PHE A 59 -9.60 5.17 -4.69
N ILE A 60 -9.86 4.38 -5.73
CA ILE A 60 -10.88 4.71 -6.71
C ILE A 60 -12.26 4.25 -6.20
N PRO A 61 -13.29 5.11 -6.24
CA PRO A 61 -14.64 4.70 -5.88
C PRO A 61 -15.22 3.79 -6.96
N ILE A 62 -16.01 2.78 -6.55
CA ILE A 62 -16.67 1.83 -7.47
C ILE A 62 -17.67 2.55 -8.38
N VAL A 63 -18.36 3.55 -7.83
CA VAL A 63 -19.27 4.41 -8.58
C VAL A 63 -18.59 5.76 -8.77
N PRO A 64 -18.41 6.26 -10.01
CA PRO A 64 -17.82 7.56 -10.24
C PRO A 64 -18.63 8.66 -9.54
N GLU A 65 -17.94 9.50 -8.78
CA GLU A 65 -18.55 10.63 -8.07
C GLU A 65 -18.06 11.96 -8.66
N ASN A 66 -18.91 12.98 -8.65
CA ASN A 66 -18.55 14.30 -9.19
C ASN A 66 -17.80 15.19 -8.18
N GLY A 67 -17.05 14.58 -7.27
CA GLY A 67 -16.27 15.28 -6.24
C GLY A 67 -14.82 15.50 -6.66
N TYR A 68 -14.19 16.55 -6.14
CA TYR A 68 -12.78 16.87 -6.42
C TYR A 68 -11.84 15.69 -6.12
N ALA A 69 -12.04 15.00 -4.99
CA ALA A 69 -11.25 13.84 -4.61
C ALA A 69 -11.38 12.69 -5.62
N SER A 70 -12.59 12.38 -6.08
CA SER A 70 -12.82 11.35 -7.10
C SER A 70 -12.16 11.71 -8.43
N GLN A 71 -12.25 12.97 -8.87
CA GLN A 71 -11.60 13.44 -10.09
C GLN A 71 -10.07 13.36 -9.99
N SER A 72 -9.51 13.75 -8.84
CA SER A 72 -8.08 13.65 -8.56
C SER A 72 -7.60 12.20 -8.59
N ASN A 73 -8.34 11.27 -7.97
CA ASN A 73 -7.96 9.85 -7.95
C ASN A 73 -8.07 9.23 -9.35
N SER A 74 -9.08 9.60 -10.15
CA SER A 74 -9.16 9.18 -11.56
C SER A 74 -8.01 9.73 -12.41
N GLN A 75 -7.54 10.96 -12.15
CA GLN A 75 -6.36 11.51 -12.83
C GLN A 75 -5.08 10.75 -12.46
N LEU A 76 -4.94 10.36 -11.19
CA LEU A 76 -3.87 9.49 -10.71
C LEU A 76 -3.92 8.12 -11.38
N ASP A 77 -5.09 7.50 -11.47
CA ASP A 77 -5.25 6.19 -12.14
C ASP A 77 -4.87 6.23 -13.62
N VAL A 78 -5.26 7.30 -14.33
CA VAL A 78 -4.81 7.53 -15.71
C VAL A 78 -3.30 7.74 -15.79
N LEU A 79 -2.70 8.44 -14.82
CA LEU A 79 -1.25 8.58 -14.75
C LEU A 79 -0.58 7.21 -14.59
N MET A 80 -1.06 6.38 -13.66
CA MET A 80 -0.56 5.02 -13.42
C MET A 80 -0.61 4.18 -14.70
N MET A 81 -1.75 4.19 -15.41
CA MET A 81 -1.91 3.50 -16.70
C MET A 81 -0.84 3.89 -17.74
N THR A 82 -0.36 5.13 -17.72
CA THR A 82 0.62 5.63 -18.71
C THR A 82 2.08 5.45 -18.28
N GLN A 83 2.37 5.44 -16.98
CA GLN A 83 3.74 5.49 -16.46
C GLN A 83 4.19 4.17 -15.81
N CYS A 84 3.27 3.38 -15.26
CA CYS A 84 3.58 2.21 -14.45
C CYS A 84 2.91 0.96 -15.07
N PRO A 85 3.65 0.12 -15.82
CA PRO A 85 3.10 -1.09 -16.40
C PRO A 85 2.51 -2.02 -15.35
N GLY A 86 1.19 -2.17 -15.34
CA GLY A 86 0.45 -2.97 -14.36
C GLY A 86 0.02 -2.23 -13.10
N GLY A 87 0.38 -0.95 -12.97
CA GLY A 87 -0.09 -0.08 -11.89
C GLY A 87 -1.52 0.41 -12.12
N LYS A 88 -2.25 0.61 -11.02
CA LYS A 88 -3.63 1.12 -10.97
C LYS A 88 -3.91 1.69 -9.59
N GLU A 89 -4.83 2.64 -9.50
CA GLU A 89 -5.42 3.00 -8.21
C GLU A 89 -6.41 1.91 -7.78
N PRO A 90 -6.19 1.23 -6.65
CA PRO A 90 -7.04 0.13 -6.24
C PRO A 90 -8.40 0.64 -5.74
N THR A 91 -9.42 -0.20 -5.83
CA THR A 91 -10.61 -0.03 -5.01
C THR A 91 -10.30 -0.45 -3.56
N LYS A 92 -11.08 0.09 -2.61
CA LYS A 92 -10.97 -0.29 -1.20
C LYS A 92 -11.10 -1.81 -0.99
N GLN A 93 -11.98 -2.47 -1.76
CA GLN A 93 -12.22 -3.91 -1.61
C GLN A 93 -11.04 -4.73 -2.12
N GLU A 94 -10.50 -4.42 -3.31
CA GLU A 94 -9.30 -5.10 -3.83
C GLU A 94 -8.14 -5.04 -2.83
N PHE A 95 -7.98 -3.90 -2.15
CA PHE A 95 -6.93 -3.74 -1.15
C PHE A 95 -7.12 -4.61 0.09
N ILE A 96 -8.36 -4.74 0.56
CA ILE A 96 -8.71 -5.65 1.65
C ILE A 96 -8.43 -7.10 1.24
N ASP A 97 -8.79 -7.46 0.01
CA ASP A 97 -8.61 -8.82 -0.53
C ASP A 97 -7.11 -9.19 -0.64
N LEU A 98 -6.25 -8.25 -1.06
CA LEU A 98 -4.79 -8.44 -1.07
C LEU A 98 -4.24 -8.71 0.33
N ALA A 99 -4.59 -7.88 1.32
CA ALA A 99 -4.08 -8.03 2.68
C ALA A 99 -4.58 -9.32 3.34
N THR A 100 -5.87 -9.65 3.19
CA THR A 100 -6.46 -10.88 3.74
C THR A 100 -5.89 -12.14 3.09
N THR A 101 -5.59 -12.10 1.78
CA THR A 101 -4.95 -13.22 1.07
C THR A 101 -3.57 -13.56 1.62
N VAL A 102 -2.80 -12.54 2.03
CA VAL A 102 -1.46 -12.74 2.61
C VAL A 102 -1.52 -13.31 4.03
N GLY A 103 -2.63 -13.06 4.74
CA GLY A 103 -2.86 -13.58 6.09
C GLY A 103 -2.90 -12.53 7.20
N PHE A 104 -2.92 -11.23 6.87
CA PHE A 104 -3.08 -10.18 7.87
C PHE A 104 -4.41 -10.36 8.64
N SER A 105 -4.35 -10.31 9.96
CA SER A 105 -5.48 -10.55 10.86
C SER A 105 -6.53 -9.43 10.86
N GLY A 106 -6.14 -8.22 10.46
CA GLY A 106 -7.06 -7.09 10.37
C GLY A 106 -6.48 -5.84 9.72
N ILE A 107 -7.37 -4.96 9.28
CA ILE A 107 -7.05 -3.65 8.71
C ILE A 107 -7.79 -2.58 9.50
N ARG A 108 -7.05 -1.59 10.01
CA ARG A 108 -7.62 -0.40 10.64
C ARG A 108 -7.37 0.82 9.78
N TYR A 109 -8.43 1.57 9.49
CA TYR A 109 -8.36 2.83 8.76
C TYR A 109 -8.19 3.96 9.78
N GLU A 110 -6.98 4.52 9.88
CA GLU A 110 -6.62 5.50 10.91
C GLU A 110 -7.14 6.89 10.60
N CYS A 111 -6.81 7.39 9.41
CA CYS A 111 -7.20 8.72 9.00
C CYS A 111 -7.25 8.85 7.48
N PHE A 112 -7.92 9.91 7.03
CA PHE A 112 -7.97 10.33 5.65
C PHE A 112 -7.38 11.74 5.54
N VAL A 113 -6.32 11.89 4.75
CA VAL A 113 -5.55 13.12 4.64
C VAL A 113 -5.14 13.37 3.20
N CYS A 114 -5.42 14.56 2.67
CA CYS A 114 -5.04 14.98 1.32
C CYS A 114 -5.42 13.97 0.21
N ASN A 115 -6.61 13.36 0.30
CA ASN A 115 -7.13 12.31 -0.60
C ASN A 115 -6.56 10.89 -0.41
N PHE A 116 -5.72 10.67 0.60
CA PHE A 116 -5.13 9.36 0.90
C PHE A 116 -5.66 8.80 2.21
N TRP A 117 -5.80 7.48 2.26
CA TRP A 117 -6.07 6.74 3.48
C TRP A 117 -4.77 6.27 4.10
N VAL A 118 -4.62 6.49 5.41
CA VAL A 118 -3.60 5.82 6.22
C VAL A 118 -4.26 4.61 6.88
N MET A 119 -3.68 3.44 6.65
CA MET A 119 -4.19 2.16 7.12
C MET A 119 -3.10 1.40 7.86
N GLU A 120 -3.50 0.64 8.89
CA GLU A 120 -2.62 -0.31 9.59
C GLU A 120 -3.10 -1.73 9.31
N PHE A 121 -2.20 -2.57 8.81
CA PHE A 121 -2.41 -4.00 8.63
C PHE A 121 -1.72 -4.72 9.77
N PHE A 122 -2.48 -5.47 10.56
CA PHE A 122 -1.97 -6.24 11.69
C PHE A 122 -1.67 -7.67 11.25
N LYS A 123 -0.52 -8.18 11.70
CA LYS A 123 -0.19 -9.59 11.50
C LYS A 123 -1.24 -10.48 12.16
#